data_AF-A0A962MKT3-F1
#
_entry.id   AF-A0A962MKT3-F1
#
_cell.length_a   1.000
_cell.length_b   1.000
_cell.length_c   1.000
_cell.angle_alpha   90.00
_cell.angle_beta   90.00
_cell.angle_gamma   90.00
#
_symmetry.space_group_name_H-M   'P 1'
#
loop_
_entity.id
_entity.type
_entity.pdbx_description
1 polymer ?
#
loop_
_entity_poly.entity_id
_entity_poly.type
_entity_poly.pdbx_seq_one_letter_code
_entity_poly.pdbx_strand_id
1 'polypeptide(L)' 'WAEHLARELQWTRLRCEILSLKTVTARLDLWLSWHEGNLPLKGEWKTVADQIGVSPEALYRELAKRRHGNA' A
#
# COMPACT_ATOMS: atom_id res chain seq x y z
N TRP A 1 -9.20 -5.80 -24.79
CA TRP A 1 -10.21 -4.92 -24.16
C TRP A 1 -10.81 -5.52 -22.89
N ALA A 2 -11.42 -6.71 -22.93
CA ALA A 2 -11.96 -7.34 -21.71
C ALA A 2 -10.91 -7.59 -20.62
N GLU A 3 -9.70 -8.04 -21.00
CA GLU A 3 -8.60 -8.29 -20.05
C GLU A 3 -8.09 -7.02 -19.37
N HIS A 4 -7.96 -5.93 -20.13
CA HIS A 4 -7.55 -4.64 -19.58
C HIS A 4 -8.58 -4.12 -18.58
N LEU A 5 -9.87 -4.17 -18.95
CA LEU A 5 -10.95 -3.77 -18.05
C LEU A 5 -11.01 -4.64 -16.79
N ALA A 6 -10.85 -5.96 -16.93
CA ALA A 6 -10.81 -6.87 -15.80
C ALA A 6 -9.67 -6.54 -14.84
N ARG A 7 -8.50 -6.17 -15.36
CA ARG A 7 -7.34 -5.75 -14.55
C ARG A 7 -7.60 -4.43 -13.83
N GLU A 8 -8.15 -3.43 -14.50
CA GLU A 8 -8.54 -2.16 -13.87
C GLU A 8 -9.60 -2.35 -12.78
N LEU A 9 -10.54 -3.27 -13.00
CA LEU A 9 -11.62 -3.56 -12.05
C LEU A 9 -11.10 -4.32 -10.82
N GLN A 10 -10.19 -5.28 -11.02
CA GLN A 10 -9.46 -5.95 -9.94
C GLN A 10 -8.64 -4.95 -9.11
N TRP A 11 -7.91 -4.07 -9.79
CA TRP A 11 -7.14 -3.01 -9.14
C TRP A 11 -8.02 -2.07 -8.31
N THR A 12 -9.13 -1.61 -8.88
CA THR A 12 -10.08 -0.73 -8.20
C THR A 12 -10.69 -1.40 -6.98
N ARG A 13 -11.08 -2.69 -7.09
CA ARG A 13 -11.58 -3.47 -5.96
C ARG A 13 -10.54 -3.59 -4.85
N LEU A 14 -9.31 -3.95 -5.19
CA LEU A 14 -8.20 -4.03 -4.24
C LEU A 14 -7.99 -2.69 -3.53
N ARG A 15 -8.03 -1.57 -4.27
CA ARG A 15 -7.91 -0.24 -3.67
C ARG A 15 -9.03 0.04 -2.66
N CYS A 16 -10.27 -0.33 -2.97
CA CYS A 16 -11.38 -0.22 -2.01
C CYS A 16 -11.15 -1.08 -0.76
N GLU A 17 -10.64 -2.31 -0.92
CA GLU A 17 -10.31 -3.19 0.19
C GLU A 17 -9.22 -2.58 1.08
N ILE A 18 -8.13 -2.05 0.49
CA ILE A 18 -7.09 -1.32 1.22
C ILE A 18 -7.71 -0.15 2.01
N LEU A 19 -8.50 0.70 1.35
CA LEU A 19 -9.07 1.88 2.00
C LEU A 19 -10.08 1.53 3.11
N SER A 20 -10.73 0.37 3.03
CA SER A 20 -11.64 -0.12 4.07
C SER A 20 -10.93 -0.52 5.37
N LEU A 21 -9.62 -0.82 5.31
CA LEU A 21 -8.84 -1.19 6.48
C LEU A 21 -8.64 0.02 7.41
N LYS A 22 -8.76 -0.22 8.72
CA LYS A 22 -8.70 0.85 9.74
C LYS A 22 -7.28 1.28 10.10
N THR A 23 -6.28 0.44 9.83
CA THR A 23 -4.89 0.65 10.29
C THR A 23 -3.95 0.82 9.11
N VAL A 24 -3.01 1.77 9.23
CA VAL A 24 -1.94 1.98 8.24
C VAL A 24 -1.11 0.71 8.05
N THR A 25 -0.87 -0.06 9.11
CA THR A 25 -0.14 -1.34 9.06
C THR A 25 -0.83 -2.33 8.13
N ALA A 26 -2.11 -2.62 8.34
CA ALA A 26 -2.86 -3.54 7.49
C ALA A 26 -2.98 -3.05 6.03
N ARG A 27 -3.13 -1.74 5.82
CA ARG A 27 -3.13 -1.15 4.47
C ARG A 27 -1.82 -1.40 3.74
N LEU A 28 -0.70 -1.17 4.43
CA LEU A 28 0.63 -1.39 3.90
C LEU A 28 0.90 -2.89 3.66
N ASP A 29 0.46 -3.77 4.56
CA ASP A 29 0.63 -5.23 4.39
C ASP A 29 -0.15 -5.77 3.19
N LEU A 30 -1.39 -5.32 2.99
CA LEU A 30 -2.19 -5.76 1.84
C LEU A 30 -1.59 -5.24 0.52
N TRP A 31 -1.13 -3.98 0.50
CA TRP A 31 -0.44 -3.41 -0.67
C TRP A 31 0.87 -4.14 -0.98
N LEU A 32 1.67 -4.45 0.05
CA LEU A 32 2.89 -5.25 -0.10
C LEU A 32 2.59 -6.67 -0.60
N SER A 33 1.53 -7.31 -0.09
CA SER A 33 1.11 -8.65 -0.53
C SER A 33 0.76 -8.69 -2.02
N TRP A 34 0.20 -7.60 -2.55
CA TRP A 34 -0.08 -7.45 -3.97
C TRP A 34 1.17 -7.16 -4.81
N HIS A 35 2.13 -6.39 -4.27
CA HIS A 35 3.40 -6.04 -4.92
C HIS A 35 4.54 -7.05 -4.66
N GLU A 36 4.21 -8.29 -4.30
CA GLU A 36 5.18 -9.38 -4.03
C GLU A 36 6.19 -9.04 -2.91
N GLY A 37 5.80 -8.19 -1.97
CA GLY A 37 6.66 -7.77 -0.85
C GLY A 37 7.75 -6.78 -1.22
N ASN A 38 7.78 -6.28 -2.46
CA ASN A 38 8.75 -5.28 -2.87
C ASN A 38 8.46 -3.94 -2.18
N LEU A 39 9.41 -3.51 -1.36
CA LEU A 39 9.37 -2.16 -0.80
C LEU A 39 9.58 -1.16 -1.94
N PRO A 40 8.72 -0.12 -2.04
CA PRO A 40 8.87 0.91 -3.05
C PRO A 40 10.21 1.62 -2.89
N LEU A 41 10.77 2.12 -3.99
CA LEU A 41 11.97 2.94 -3.93
C LEU A 41 11.67 4.20 -3.10
N LYS A 42 12.67 4.75 -2.38
CA LYS A 42 12.46 5.91 -1.48
C LYS A 42 11.73 7.09 -2.14
N GLY A 43 11.86 7.28 -3.46
CA GLY A 43 11.17 8.33 -4.21
C GLY A 43 9.67 8.08 -4.43
N GLU A 44 9.21 6.84 -4.32
CA GLU A 44 7.84 6.42 -4.62
C GLU A 44 6.96 6.33 -3.37
N TRP A 45 7.52 6.51 -2.17
CA TRP A 45 6.78 6.37 -0.91
C TRP A 45 5.61 7.35 -0.82
N LYS A 46 5.75 8.55 -1.38
CA LYS A 46 4.65 9.52 -1.48
C LYS A 46 3.52 9.00 -2.36
N THR A 47 3.86 8.42 -3.52
CA THR A 47 2.89 7.83 -4.46
C THR A 47 2.18 6.64 -3.82
N VAL A 48 2.91 5.79 -3.11
CA VAL A 48 2.34 4.64 -2.38
C VAL A 48 1.39 5.12 -1.29
N ALA A 49 1.76 6.16 -0.54
CA ALA A 49 0.90 6.74 0.49
C ALA A 49 -0.44 7.22 -0.09
N ASP A 50 -0.41 7.89 -1.25
CA ASP A 50 -1.61 8.33 -1.97
C ASP A 50 -2.47 7.16 -2.48
N GLN A 51 -1.83 6.10 -3.00
CA GLN A 51 -2.52 4.90 -3.46
C GLN A 51 -3.30 4.20 -2.34
N ILE A 52 -2.70 4.07 -1.16
CA ILE A 52 -3.32 3.41 0.00
C ILE A 52 -4.12 4.37 0.90
N GLY A 53 -4.22 5.65 0.51
CA GLY A 53 -5.01 6.68 1.20
C GLY A 53 -4.52 6.97 2.62
N VAL A 54 -3.20 7.05 2.81
CA VAL A 54 -2.57 7.45 4.08
C VAL A 54 -1.70 8.67 3.86
N SER A 55 -1.45 9.44 4.92
CA SER A 55 -0.51 10.55 4.82
C SER A 55 0.91 9.98 4.64
N PRO A 56 1.80 10.65 3.86
CA PRO A 56 3.19 10.24 3.74
C PRO A 56 3.87 10.09 5.10
N GLU A 57 3.60 10.98 6.05
CA GLU A 57 4.15 10.94 7.41
C GLU A 57 3.70 9.68 8.16
N ALA A 58 2.45 9.24 7.99
CA ALA A 58 1.95 8.01 8.58
C ALA A 58 2.65 6.77 8.00
N LEU A 59 2.88 6.75 6.68
CA LEU A 59 3.66 5.70 6.02
C LEU A 59 5.11 5.68 6.52
N TYR A 60 5.77 6.84 6.58
CA TYR A 60 7.13 6.96 7.11
C TYR A 60 7.23 6.48 8.55
N ARG A 61 6.28 6.84 9.42
CA ARG A 61 6.23 6.37 10.82
C ARG A 61 6.09 4.86 10.92
N GLU A 62 5.23 4.25 10.11
CA GLU A 62 5.06 2.79 10.09
C GLU A 62 6.29 2.06 9.55
N LEU A 63 6.91 2.56 8.48
CA LEU A 63 8.15 1.98 7.95
C LEU A 63 9.31 2.10 8.95
N ALA A 64 9.44 3.25 9.63
CA ALA A 64 10.41 3.41 10.71
C ALA A 64 10.13 2.43 11.86
N LYS A 65 8.87 2.30 12.29
CA LYS A 65 8.45 1.35 13.33
C LYS A 65 8.78 -0.09 12.95
N ARG A 66 8.51 -0.52 11.71
CA ARG A 66 8.87 -1.86 11.19
C ARG A 66 10.38 -2.09 11.18
N ARG A 67 11.15 -1.06 10.85
CA ARG A 67 12.62 -1.15 10.86
C ARG A 67 13.20 -1.24 12.28
N HIS A 68 12.57 -0.59 13.26
CA HIS A 68 13.03 -0.57 14.65
C HIS A 68 12.49 -1.74 15.50
N GLY A 69 11.33 -2.30 15.16
CA GLY A 69 10.69 -3.41 15.90
C GLY A 69 11.13 -4.81 15.47
N ASN A 70 12.15 -4.93 14.61
CA ASN A 70 12.78 -6.20 14.25
C ASN A 70 14.17 -6.30 14.91
N ALA A 71 14.20 -6.08 16.23
CA ALA A 71 15.32 -6.30 17.14
C ALA A 71 14.88 -7.21 18.28
#